data_AF-A0A969P4W2-F1
#
_entry.id   AF-A0A969P4W2-F1
#
_cell.length_a   1.000
_cell.length_b   1.000
_cell.length_c   1.000
_cell.angle_alpha   90.00
_cell.angle_beta   90.00
_cell.angle_gamma   90.00
#
_symmetry.space_group_name_H-M   'P 1'
#
loop_
_entity.id
_entity.type
_entity.pdbx_description
1 polymer ?
#
loop_
_entity_poly.entity_id
_entity_poly.type
_entity_poly.pdbx_seq_one_letter_code
_entity_poly.pdbx_strand_id
1 'polypeptide(L)'
;MLAERGHTLEVAKNESGHEAALNNTTPLVVNPQQAADYAQALYRIFTATARFRARLFAPMTPIVVWPEHFDLSFLVFASEHASEDQPHMNFGFAPYSDGIARPYLYAYAWPLPDSGYSRTNMPALVHLDTPGFGGPLVWYDDFATMDDPEAVVEQVFLRIYHELWPLLQAANT
;
A
#
# COMPACT_ATOMS: atom_id res chain seq x y z
N MET A 1 -33.89 13.50 -30.91
CA MET A 1 -34.46 12.22 -30.46
C MET A 1 -33.40 11.15 -30.65
N LEU A 2 -32.61 10.91 -29.60
CA LEU A 2 -31.89 9.68 -29.25
C LEU A 2 -31.30 9.97 -27.88
N ALA A 3 -31.98 9.44 -26.86
CA ALA A 3 -31.66 9.58 -25.46
C ALA A 3 -30.71 8.45 -25.02
N GLU A 4 -29.84 8.81 -24.08
CA GLU A 4 -29.36 8.04 -22.92
C GLU A 4 -28.91 6.58 -23.09
N ARG A 5 -27.64 6.33 -22.73
CA ARG A 5 -27.30 5.29 -21.74
C ARG A 5 -26.17 5.77 -20.85
N GLY A 6 -26.53 6.36 -19.72
CA GLY A 6 -25.68 6.41 -18.55
C GLY A 6 -25.64 5.01 -17.93
N HIS A 7 -24.46 4.38 -17.93
CA HIS A 7 -24.22 3.21 -17.11
C HIS A 7 -23.64 3.70 -15.79
N THR A 8 -24.52 3.94 -14.82
CA THR A 8 -24.17 4.06 -13.41
C THR A 8 -23.70 2.68 -12.95
N LEU A 9 -22.45 2.57 -12.51
CA LEU A 9 -21.92 1.40 -11.84
C LEU A 9 -22.56 1.32 -10.44
N GLU A 10 -23.64 0.57 -10.29
CA GLU A 10 -24.10 0.13 -8.98
C GLU A 10 -23.32 -1.12 -8.58
N VAL A 11 -22.28 -0.90 -7.77
CA VAL A 11 -21.71 -1.97 -6.94
C VAL A 11 -22.72 -2.26 -5.85
N ALA A 12 -23.36 -3.42 -5.88
CA ALA A 12 -24.24 -3.86 -4.80
C ALA A 12 -23.42 -4.01 -3.51
N LYS A 13 -23.47 -3.00 -2.64
CA LYS A 13 -23.05 -3.10 -1.25
C LYS A 13 -24.20 -3.68 -0.45
N ASN A 14 -23.94 -4.71 0.34
CA ASN A 14 -24.81 -4.98 1.49
C ASN A 14 -24.47 -3.96 2.60
N GLU A 15 -25.49 -3.51 3.32
CA GLU A 15 -25.42 -2.34 4.22
C GLU A 15 -24.63 -2.56 5.52
N SER A 16 -23.82 -3.61 5.66
CA SER A 16 -23.25 -4.00 6.94
C SER A 16 -21.75 -4.30 6.99
N GLY A 17 -21.01 -4.29 5.87
CA GLY A 17 -19.54 -4.47 5.91
C GLY A 17 -19.06 -5.74 6.65
N HIS A 18 -19.91 -6.76 6.77
CA HIS A 18 -19.60 -8.01 7.46
C HIS A 18 -19.43 -9.16 6.49
N GLU A 19 -18.50 -10.05 6.85
CA GLU A 19 -18.18 -11.34 6.24
C GLU A 19 -19.35 -11.91 5.44
N ALA A 20 -19.10 -12.22 4.17
CA ALA A 20 -20.01 -13.09 3.45
C ALA A 20 -20.25 -14.32 4.31
N ALA A 21 -21.48 -14.49 4.79
CA ALA A 21 -21.79 -15.55 5.73
C ALA A 21 -21.27 -16.87 5.15
N LEU A 22 -20.53 -17.66 5.93
CA LEU A 22 -19.89 -18.92 5.48
C LEU A 22 -20.89 -19.96 4.93
N ASN A 23 -22.19 -19.68 5.05
CA ASN A 23 -23.30 -20.44 4.50
C ASN A 23 -23.82 -19.89 3.16
N ASN A 24 -23.15 -18.90 2.55
CA ASN A 24 -23.49 -18.39 1.24
C ASN A 24 -23.17 -19.46 0.18
N THR A 25 -24.22 -20.03 -0.39
CA THR A 25 -24.11 -21.07 -1.44
C THR A 25 -23.99 -20.48 -2.84
N THR A 26 -23.99 -19.15 -2.98
CA THR A 26 -23.77 -18.49 -4.27
C THR A 26 -22.34 -18.81 -4.73
N PRO A 27 -22.16 -19.43 -5.91
CA PRO A 27 -20.82 -19.70 -6.43
C PRO A 27 -20.02 -18.41 -6.55
N LEU A 28 -18.76 -18.44 -6.10
CA LEU A 28 -17.82 -17.35 -6.36
C LEU A 28 -17.63 -17.23 -7.88
N VAL A 29 -18.12 -16.15 -8.47
CA VAL A 29 -17.89 -15.82 -9.88
C VAL A 29 -16.70 -14.87 -9.96
N VAL A 30 -15.55 -15.40 -10.38
CA VAL A 30 -14.35 -14.59 -10.62
C VAL A 30 -14.48 -13.92 -11.98
N ASN A 31 -14.29 -12.60 -12.03
CA ASN A 31 -14.11 -11.88 -13.29
C ASN A 31 -12.66 -12.09 -13.78
N PRO A 32 -12.44 -12.84 -14.87
CA PRO A 32 -11.09 -13.19 -15.31
C PRO A 32 -10.29 -11.97 -15.79
N GLN A 33 -10.95 -10.96 -16.37
CA GLN A 33 -10.27 -9.75 -16.81
C GLN A 33 -9.78 -8.94 -15.61
N GLN A 34 -10.65 -8.75 -14.60
CA GLN A 34 -10.29 -8.04 -13.39
C GLN A 34 -9.15 -8.74 -12.62
N ALA A 35 -9.17 -10.08 -12.59
CA ALA A 35 -8.08 -10.86 -12.00
C ALA A 35 -6.76 -10.69 -12.76
N ALA A 36 -6.81 -10.66 -14.10
CA ALA A 36 -5.63 -10.43 -14.93
C ALA A 36 -5.07 -9.00 -14.74
N ASP A 37 -5.94 -7.99 -14.73
CA ASP A 37 -5.56 -6.59 -14.52
C ASP A 37 -4.93 -6.38 -13.14
N TYR A 38 -5.51 -7.01 -12.11
CA TYR A 38 -4.95 -6.95 -10.76
C TYR A 38 -3.61 -7.68 -10.66
N ALA A 39 -3.47 -8.85 -11.29
CA ALA A 39 -2.21 -9.56 -11.34
C ALA A 39 -1.12 -8.70 -12.02
N GLN A 40 -1.45 -8.01 -13.11
CA GLN A 40 -0.52 -7.07 -13.76
C GLN A 40 -0.10 -5.96 -12.81
N ALA A 41 -1.04 -5.29 -12.12
CA ALA A 41 -0.72 -4.28 -11.13
C ALA A 41 0.22 -4.82 -10.05
N LEU A 42 -0.10 -5.99 -9.48
CA LEU A 42 0.74 -6.67 -8.48
C LEU A 42 2.16 -6.96 -8.98
N TYR A 43 2.32 -7.44 -10.22
CA TYR A 43 3.65 -7.71 -10.78
C TYR A 43 4.49 -6.44 -10.96
N ARG A 44 3.87 -5.34 -11.38
CA ARG A 44 4.54 -4.04 -11.51
C ARG A 44 4.98 -3.52 -10.15
N ILE A 45 4.08 -3.53 -9.17
CA ILE A 45 4.39 -3.14 -7.79
C ILE A 45 5.46 -4.05 -7.20
N PHE A 46 5.35 -5.37 -7.33
CA PHE A 46 6.36 -6.32 -6.87
C PHE A 46 7.73 -5.99 -7.46
N THR A 47 7.81 -5.70 -8.75
CA THR A 47 9.06 -5.38 -9.44
C THR A 47 9.69 -4.10 -8.86
N ALA A 48 8.90 -3.05 -8.66
CA ALA A 48 9.37 -1.81 -8.05
C ALA A 48 9.81 -2.00 -6.58
N THR A 49 8.99 -2.68 -5.78
CA THR A 49 9.27 -2.99 -4.38
C THR A 49 10.53 -3.85 -4.23
N ALA A 50 10.74 -4.82 -5.12
CA ALA A 50 11.95 -5.65 -5.12
C ALA A 50 13.21 -4.82 -5.43
N ARG A 51 13.12 -3.89 -6.39
CA ARG A 51 14.21 -2.93 -6.70
C ARG A 51 14.50 -2.02 -5.51
N PHE A 52 13.47 -1.46 -4.87
CA PHE A 52 13.61 -0.67 -3.66
C PHE A 52 14.28 -1.48 -2.53
N ARG A 53 13.76 -2.68 -2.23
CA ARG A 53 14.27 -3.58 -1.19
C ARG A 53 15.75 -3.93 -1.40
N ALA A 54 16.18 -4.11 -2.65
CA ALA A 54 17.57 -4.40 -2.99
C ALA A 54 18.56 -3.26 -2.66
N ARG A 55 18.06 -2.04 -2.40
CA ARG A 55 18.88 -0.88 -2.00
C ARG A 55 18.99 -0.70 -0.49
N LEU A 56 18.26 -1.49 0.29
CA LEU A 56 18.25 -1.39 1.74
C LEU A 56 19.27 -2.33 2.36
N PHE A 57 19.91 -1.89 3.44
CA PHE A 57 20.83 -2.70 4.23
C PHE A 57 20.35 -2.78 5.68
N ALA A 58 19.35 -3.64 5.92
CA ALA A 58 18.75 -3.89 7.22
C ALA A 58 18.04 -5.26 7.23
N PRO A 59 17.72 -5.84 8.39
CA PRO A 59 16.85 -7.01 8.47
C PRO A 59 15.48 -6.69 7.87
N MET A 60 14.93 -7.63 7.10
CA MET A 60 13.69 -7.45 6.35
C MET A 60 12.90 -8.75 6.26
N THR A 61 11.58 -8.66 6.24
CA THR A 61 10.73 -9.80 5.84
C THR A 61 10.79 -10.03 4.32
N PRO A 62 10.30 -11.18 3.83
CA PRO A 62 10.00 -11.36 2.42
C PRO A 62 8.89 -10.40 1.96
N ILE A 63 8.86 -10.09 0.68
CA ILE A 63 7.69 -9.45 0.05
C ILE A 63 6.62 -10.53 -0.10
N VAL A 64 5.46 -10.32 0.51
CA VAL A 64 4.34 -11.27 0.52
C VAL A 64 3.05 -10.58 0.06
N VAL A 65 2.10 -11.37 -0.45
CA VAL A 65 0.72 -10.93 -0.68
C VAL A 65 -0.13 -11.53 0.43
N TRP A 66 -0.72 -10.69 1.28
CA TRP A 66 -1.54 -11.14 2.40
C TRP A 66 -2.97 -11.45 1.96
N PRO A 67 -3.57 -12.57 2.40
CA PRO A 67 -4.85 -13.01 1.89
C PRO A 67 -6.06 -12.18 2.38
N GLU A 68 -5.92 -11.44 3.48
CA GLU A 68 -7.04 -10.69 4.09
C GLU A 68 -7.52 -9.52 3.21
N HIS A 69 -6.58 -8.74 2.68
CA HIS A 69 -6.88 -7.61 1.78
C HIS A 69 -6.18 -7.73 0.43
N PHE A 70 -5.50 -8.84 0.15
CA PHE A 70 -4.65 -9.03 -1.04
C PHE A 70 -3.56 -7.96 -1.17
N ASP A 71 -3.12 -7.36 -0.07
CA ASP A 71 -2.07 -6.35 -0.07
C ASP A 71 -0.69 -6.99 -0.21
N LEU A 72 0.17 -6.35 -1.01
CA LEU A 72 1.56 -6.70 -1.15
C LEU A 72 2.38 -5.87 -0.17
N SER A 73 3.13 -6.47 0.73
CA SER A 73 3.95 -5.72 1.68
C SER A 73 5.20 -6.45 2.15
N PHE A 74 6.11 -5.68 2.76
CA PHE A 74 7.23 -6.20 3.53
C PHE A 74 7.61 -5.21 4.65
N LEU A 75 8.33 -5.71 5.65
CA LEU A 75 8.84 -4.94 6.77
C LEU A 75 10.36 -4.79 6.66
N VAL A 76 10.87 -3.65 7.11
CA VAL A 76 12.30 -3.39 7.35
C VAL A 76 12.49 -2.95 8.80
N PHE A 77 13.42 -3.60 9.50
CA PHE A 77 13.57 -3.46 10.96
C PHE A 77 14.79 -2.63 11.32
N ALA A 78 14.62 -1.66 12.21
CA ALA A 78 15.71 -0.85 12.76
C ALA A 78 16.54 -1.61 13.81
N SER A 79 16.09 -2.79 14.22
CA SER A 79 16.76 -3.74 15.11
C SER A 79 17.51 -4.83 14.33
N GLU A 80 18.47 -5.51 14.98
CA GLU A 80 19.14 -6.68 14.40
C GLU A 80 18.22 -7.90 14.27
N HIS A 81 17.19 -7.98 15.13
CA HIS A 81 16.18 -9.03 15.11
C HIS A 81 14.91 -8.58 14.37
N ALA A 82 14.46 -9.39 13.41
CA ALA A 82 13.24 -9.14 12.64
C ALA A 82 12.01 -9.74 13.34
N SER A 83 11.31 -8.92 14.12
CA SER A 83 10.04 -9.27 14.79
C SER A 83 9.15 -8.04 14.87
N GLU A 84 7.84 -8.20 14.73
CA GLU A 84 6.88 -7.08 14.61
C GLU A 84 6.78 -6.20 15.86
N ASP A 85 7.18 -6.71 17.03
CA ASP A 85 7.31 -5.95 18.26
C ASP A 85 8.52 -5.01 18.27
N GLN A 86 9.47 -5.20 17.35
CA GLN A 86 10.64 -4.35 17.18
C GLN A 86 10.33 -3.16 16.29
N PRO A 87 11.04 -2.03 16.44
CA PRO A 87 10.82 -0.88 15.59
C PRO A 87 11.10 -1.17 14.12
N HIS A 88 10.12 -0.87 13.28
CA HIS A 88 10.13 -1.23 11.87
C HIS A 88 9.40 -0.19 11.02
N MET A 89 9.65 -0.27 9.72
CA MET A 89 8.80 0.35 8.72
C MET A 89 8.11 -0.73 7.90
N ASN A 90 6.87 -0.46 7.52
CA ASN A 90 6.13 -1.25 6.54
C ASN A 90 6.06 -0.47 5.23
N PHE A 91 6.23 -1.16 4.11
CA PHE A 91 5.99 -0.65 2.76
C PHE A 91 5.10 -1.62 2.02
N GLY A 92 4.03 -1.12 1.43
CA GLY A 92 3.10 -1.98 0.73
C GLY A 92 2.19 -1.29 -0.28
N PHE A 93 1.32 -2.11 -0.84
CA PHE A 93 0.29 -1.74 -1.79
C PHE A 93 -0.98 -2.51 -1.46
N ALA A 94 -2.10 -1.79 -1.34
CA ALA A 94 -3.40 -2.39 -1.08
C ALA A 94 -4.38 -2.05 -2.22
N PRO A 95 -5.24 -2.99 -2.63
CA PRO A 95 -6.31 -2.69 -3.59
C PRO A 95 -7.40 -1.81 -2.96
N TYR A 96 -7.60 -1.92 -1.64
CA TYR A 96 -8.47 -1.10 -0.83
C TYR A 96 -8.17 -1.37 0.66
N SER A 97 -8.75 -0.57 1.55
CA SER A 97 -8.93 -0.91 2.96
C SER A 97 -10.22 -0.26 3.48
N ASP A 98 -10.59 -0.58 4.72
CA ASP A 98 -11.68 0.13 5.39
C ASP A 98 -11.39 1.64 5.40
N GLY A 99 -12.35 2.44 4.95
CA GLY A 99 -12.20 3.89 4.77
C GLY A 99 -11.45 4.34 3.51
N ILE A 100 -10.79 3.45 2.77
CA ILE A 100 -10.02 3.77 1.56
C ILE A 100 -10.44 2.85 0.40
N ALA A 101 -11.39 3.30 -0.41
CA ALA A 101 -12.02 2.49 -1.45
C ALA A 101 -11.24 2.36 -2.78
N ARG A 102 -10.02 2.90 -2.87
CA ARG A 102 -9.23 2.92 -4.11
C ARG A 102 -7.83 2.37 -3.87
N PRO A 103 -7.16 1.77 -4.87
CA PRO A 103 -5.83 1.20 -4.67
C PRO A 103 -4.77 2.25 -4.32
N TYR A 104 -3.83 1.87 -3.46
CA TYR A 104 -2.82 2.79 -2.96
C TYR A 104 -1.52 2.09 -2.55
N LEU A 105 -0.41 2.79 -2.71
CA LEU A 105 0.84 2.50 -2.00
C LEU A 105 0.75 3.08 -0.60
N TYR A 106 1.28 2.37 0.38
CA TYR A 106 1.36 2.85 1.75
C TYR A 106 2.74 2.60 2.35
N ALA A 107 3.05 3.41 3.34
CA ALA A 107 4.11 3.14 4.28
C ALA A 107 3.71 3.58 5.68
N TYR A 108 4.34 3.02 6.70
CA TYR A 108 4.30 3.56 8.06
C TYR A 108 5.57 3.17 8.82
N ALA A 109 5.83 3.88 9.92
CA ALA A 109 6.83 3.51 10.90
C ALA A 109 6.14 3.15 12.21
N TRP A 110 6.64 2.12 12.90
CA TRP A 110 6.19 1.71 14.22
C TRP A 110 7.38 1.59 15.18
N PRO A 111 7.33 2.21 16.37
CA PRO A 111 6.38 3.27 16.73
C PRO A 111 6.54 4.48 15.80
N LEU A 112 5.47 5.25 15.63
CA LEU A 112 5.55 6.49 14.86
C LEU A 112 6.39 7.50 15.68
N PRO A 113 7.47 8.09 15.12
CA PRO A 113 8.29 9.03 15.88
C PRO A 113 7.51 10.31 16.26
N ASP A 114 7.44 10.61 17.57
CA ASP A 114 6.70 11.77 18.11
C ASP A 114 7.32 13.14 17.74
N SER A 115 8.62 13.17 17.42
CA SER A 115 9.36 14.39 17.12
C SER A 115 10.22 14.23 15.86
N GLY A 116 10.40 15.31 15.10
CA GLY A 116 11.29 15.34 13.94
C GLY A 116 10.67 14.86 12.62
N TYR A 117 9.43 14.35 12.62
CA TYR A 117 8.73 14.03 11.38
C TYR A 117 8.32 15.31 10.64
N SER A 118 9.21 15.77 9.77
CA SER A 118 8.99 16.94 8.94
C SER A 118 8.27 16.52 7.65
N ARG A 119 6.95 16.70 7.64
CA ARG A 119 6.09 16.42 6.47
C ARG A 119 6.44 17.23 5.22
N THR A 120 7.29 18.26 5.34
CA THR A 120 7.61 19.20 4.26
C THR A 120 8.52 18.64 3.16
N ASN A 121 9.15 17.49 3.37
CA ASN A 121 10.11 16.90 2.44
C ASN A 121 9.59 15.68 1.67
N MET A 122 8.29 15.43 1.68
CA MET A 122 7.70 14.29 0.98
C MET A 122 7.57 14.54 -0.53
N PRO A 123 7.65 13.49 -1.38
CA PRO A 123 7.35 13.61 -2.80
C PRO A 123 5.95 14.20 -3.01
N ALA A 124 5.75 14.98 -4.07
CA ALA A 124 4.46 15.63 -4.35
C ALA A 124 3.27 14.66 -4.50
N LEU A 125 3.55 13.39 -4.83
CA LEU A 125 2.55 12.32 -4.94
C LEU A 125 2.07 11.79 -3.58
N VAL A 126 2.75 12.12 -2.48
CA VAL A 126 2.47 11.58 -1.15
C VAL A 126 1.40 12.39 -0.43
N HIS A 127 0.40 11.67 0.06
CA HIS A 127 -0.70 12.15 0.89
C HIS A 127 -0.44 11.75 2.35
N LEU A 128 -0.48 12.72 3.27
CA LEU A 128 -0.09 12.54 4.68
C LEU A 128 -1.24 12.68 5.68
N ASP A 129 -2.40 13.11 5.19
CA ASP A 129 -3.58 13.47 5.99
C ASP A 129 -4.82 12.70 5.51
N THR A 130 -4.64 11.41 5.24
CA THR A 130 -5.73 10.54 4.83
C THR A 130 -6.52 10.09 6.07
N PRO A 131 -7.81 10.41 6.19
CA PRO A 131 -8.61 9.98 7.34
C PRO A 131 -8.56 8.46 7.52
N GLY A 132 -8.28 8.01 8.75
CA GLY A 132 -8.17 6.58 9.07
C GLY A 132 -6.79 5.95 8.83
N PHE A 133 -5.82 6.69 8.28
CA PHE A 133 -4.46 6.20 8.06
C PHE A 133 -3.40 7.22 8.50
N GLY A 134 -2.50 6.82 9.41
CA GLY A 134 -1.50 7.70 10.02
C GLY A 134 -0.18 7.85 9.24
N GLY A 135 -0.06 7.20 8.08
CA GLY A 135 1.19 7.12 7.32
C GLY A 135 1.14 7.78 5.92
N PRO A 136 2.30 7.84 5.23
CA PRO A 136 2.36 8.23 3.82
C PRO A 136 1.57 7.29 2.92
N LEU A 137 0.82 7.87 1.99
CA LEU A 137 0.05 7.13 1.02
C LEU A 137 0.20 7.75 -0.38
N VAL A 138 0.20 6.92 -1.43
CA VAL A 138 0.13 7.39 -2.83
C VAL A 138 -0.99 6.65 -3.56
N TRP A 139 -1.88 7.37 -4.23
CA TRP A 139 -2.95 6.75 -4.99
C TRP A 139 -2.40 6.07 -6.23
N TYR A 140 -2.89 4.86 -6.53
CA TYR A 140 -2.41 4.10 -7.69
C TYR A 140 -2.58 4.88 -9.00
N ASP A 141 -3.73 5.52 -9.18
CA ASP A 141 -4.05 6.27 -10.40
C ASP A 141 -3.11 7.48 -10.63
N ASP A 142 -2.51 8.01 -9.57
CA ASP A 142 -1.61 9.17 -9.67
C ASP A 142 -0.31 8.81 -10.38
N PHE A 143 0.13 7.55 -10.33
CA PHE A 143 1.38 7.11 -10.97
C PHE A 143 1.19 6.07 -12.06
N ALA A 144 0.13 5.27 -12.07
CA ALA A 144 0.00 4.08 -12.93
C ALA A 144 0.11 4.36 -14.45
N THR A 145 -0.17 5.60 -14.86
CA THR A 145 -0.13 6.07 -16.26
C THR A 145 1.11 6.88 -16.62
N MET A 146 2.05 7.07 -15.68
CA MET A 146 3.33 7.72 -15.95
C MET A 146 4.22 6.82 -16.85
N ASP A 147 5.26 7.41 -17.45
CA ASP A 147 6.13 6.70 -18.41
C ASP A 147 6.86 5.49 -17.81
N ASP A 148 7.27 5.57 -16.54
CA ASP A 148 7.93 4.50 -15.79
C ASP A 148 7.42 4.48 -14.33
N PRO A 149 6.23 3.92 -14.08
CA PRO A 149 5.63 3.93 -12.75
C PRO A 149 6.41 3.05 -11.77
N GLU A 150 7.11 2.02 -12.24
CA GLU A 150 7.97 1.21 -11.39
C GLU A 150 9.12 2.04 -10.81
N ALA A 151 9.74 2.91 -11.61
CA ALA A 151 10.73 3.86 -11.11
C ALA A 151 10.12 4.89 -10.15
N VAL A 152 8.88 5.34 -10.40
CA VAL A 152 8.16 6.27 -9.49
C VAL A 152 7.93 5.63 -8.12
N VAL A 153 7.41 4.40 -8.09
CA VAL A 153 7.19 3.65 -6.84
C VAL A 153 8.50 3.49 -6.08
N GLU A 154 9.57 3.11 -6.76
CA GLU A 154 10.89 2.96 -6.17
C GLU A 154 11.38 4.27 -5.52
N GLN A 155 11.28 5.39 -6.24
CA GLN A 155 11.72 6.70 -5.74
C GLN A 155 10.88 7.20 -4.57
N VAL A 156 9.56 6.99 -4.61
CA VAL A 156 8.65 7.33 -3.51
C VAL A 156 9.04 6.55 -2.25
N PHE A 157 9.20 5.23 -2.35
CA PHE A 157 9.59 4.40 -1.22
C PHE A 157 10.98 4.76 -0.68
N LEU A 158 11.96 4.99 -1.55
CA LEU A 158 13.28 5.48 -1.14
C LEU A 158 13.19 6.80 -0.38
N ARG A 159 12.37 7.75 -0.86
CA ARG A 159 12.23 9.03 -0.18
C ARG A 159 11.57 8.87 1.18
N ILE A 160 10.47 8.11 1.27
CA ILE A 160 9.81 7.82 2.55
C ILE A 160 10.77 7.15 3.52
N TYR A 161 11.54 6.15 3.06
CA TYR A 161 12.59 5.50 3.84
C TYR A 161 13.60 6.51 4.38
N HIS A 162 14.16 7.37 3.53
CA HIS A 162 15.16 8.34 3.96
C HIS A 162 14.64 9.38 4.96
N GLU A 163 13.36 9.75 4.90
CA GLU A 163 12.76 10.69 5.86
C GLU A 163 12.45 10.03 7.21
N LEU A 164 11.95 8.78 7.21
CA LEU A 164 11.47 8.12 8.42
C LEU A 164 12.53 7.26 9.13
N TRP A 165 13.44 6.65 8.37
CA TRP A 165 14.42 5.71 8.91
C TRP A 165 15.33 6.31 10.00
N PRO A 166 15.91 7.52 9.84
CA PRO A 166 16.75 8.11 10.87
C PRO A 166 16.00 8.37 12.18
N LEU A 167 14.70 8.73 12.09
CA LEU A 167 13.85 8.98 13.25
C LEU A 167 13.57 7.69 14.02
N LEU A 168 13.33 6.60 13.29
CA LEU A 168 13.12 5.28 13.86
C LEU A 168 14.39 4.74 14.56
N GLN A 169 15.56 4.99 13.99
CA GLN A 169 16.85 4.61 14.60
C GLN A 169 17.14 5.42 15.87
N ALA A 170 16.85 6.72 15.87
CA ALA A 170 17.08 7.59 17.04
C ALA A 170 16.16 7.24 18.23
N ALA A 171 14.97 6.69 17.97
CA ALA A 171 14.07 6.22 19.02
C ALA A 171 14.53 4.90 19.68
N ASN A 172 15.51 4.21 19.08
CA ASN A 172 16.01 2.90 19.50
C ASN A 172 17.32 2.94 20.28
N THR A 173 17.90 4.13 20.48
CA THR A 173 19.12 4.37 21.27
C THR A 173 18.78 4.98 22.62
#